data_AF-A0A916FPX1-F1
#
_entry.id   AF-A0A916FPX1-F1
#
_cell.length_a   1.000
_cell.length_b   1.000
_cell.length_c   1.000
_cell.angle_alpha   90.00
_cell.angle_beta   90.00
_cell.angle_gamma   90.00
#
_symmetry.space_group_name_H-M   'P 1'
#
loop_
_entity.id
_entity.type
_entity.pdbx_description
1 polymer ?
#
loop_
_entity_poly.entity_id
_entity_poly.type
_entity_poly.pdbx_seq_one_letter_code
_entity_poly.pdbx_strand_id
1 'polypeptide(L)'
;MNIRAQVSMVFHLDKCIGCHTCSIACKNIWTDRKGTEYMWWNNVETKPGTGYPTQWEDQAKYKGGWEKDGDKPRLRLHGRLGGLANIFFNPYLPTVDDYYEPWTYQYDELFNAPEGDDQPTARPISLITGKHMDIQAGPNWDDDLGGSPVYARNDVNLEILSPEERAQMDELERVVFFYLPRICNHCLNPGCVAACPAGAVYKRGEDGIVLLSQEKCRAWRMCISGCPYKKTYFNWATGKSEKCILCYPRLESGQPPACFHSCVGRIRYLGVILYDADRIVQVASAKDQDLVEAQRTIIENPFSPTVIAAAKANGVSDQLIDAAQKSPVYKFVKQWKIALPLHPDFRTVPMLFYVPPMLPVLAKMKDGQYDVSALEREGLHPLMSSLERARMPIKYMARLFSAGNTEIVEAVYRKLIAVRIFMRGKRVNDVPEAEVREALSAGSITPAEAEAIFRLTAMPTFEERFVVPPLAREQAIETTLDPFTRKREGGFGFRKAPARGA
;
A
#
# COMPACT_ATOMS: atom_id res chain seq x y z
N MET A 1 6.96 -26.33 10.16
CA MET A 1 6.67 -24.89 10.35
C MET A 1 7.92 -24.12 9.97
N ASN A 2 7.90 -23.52 8.80
CA ASN A 2 8.96 -22.67 8.28
C ASN A 2 8.66 -21.22 8.70
N ILE A 3 8.77 -20.96 10.00
CA ILE A 3 8.56 -19.64 10.59
C ILE A 3 9.65 -18.67 10.12
N ARG A 4 9.23 -17.56 9.51
CA ARG A 4 10.09 -16.47 9.07
C ARG A 4 9.58 -15.14 9.61
N ALA A 5 10.47 -14.15 9.67
CA ALA A 5 10.11 -12.78 10.05
C ALA A 5 9.92 -11.90 8.80
N GLN A 6 9.03 -10.94 8.90
CA GLN A 6 8.93 -9.85 7.92
C GLN A 6 8.64 -8.52 8.60
N VAL A 7 9.33 -7.47 8.15
CA VAL A 7 8.93 -6.09 8.41
C VAL A 7 7.65 -5.78 7.61
N SER A 8 6.53 -5.70 8.32
CA SER A 8 5.19 -5.47 7.78
C SER A 8 4.71 -4.05 8.10
N MET A 9 3.64 -3.62 7.44
CA MET A 9 3.22 -2.22 7.43
C MET A 9 1.69 -2.08 7.54
N VAL A 10 1.22 -1.00 8.18
CA VAL A 10 -0.20 -0.60 8.21
C VAL A 10 -0.33 0.89 7.89
N PHE A 11 -1.24 1.26 6.99
CA PHE A 11 -1.66 2.65 6.74
C PHE A 11 -3.09 2.88 7.24
N HIS A 12 -3.28 3.85 8.13
CA HIS A 12 -4.59 4.20 8.68
C HIS A 12 -5.30 5.24 7.82
N LEU A 13 -6.18 4.83 6.91
CA LEU A 13 -6.76 5.73 5.89
C LEU A 13 -7.68 6.80 6.47
N ASP A 14 -8.37 6.52 7.58
CA ASP A 14 -9.19 7.51 8.31
C ASP A 14 -8.41 8.77 8.75
N LYS A 15 -7.09 8.68 8.82
CA LYS A 15 -6.19 9.78 9.21
C LYS A 15 -5.40 10.34 8.02
N CYS A 16 -5.58 9.78 6.84
CA CYS A 16 -4.83 10.20 5.66
C CYS A 16 -5.38 11.53 5.16
N ILE A 17 -4.50 12.51 5.01
CA ILE A 17 -4.86 13.88 4.60
C ILE A 17 -4.40 14.19 3.17
N GLY A 18 -4.05 13.18 2.38
CA GLY A 18 -3.68 13.38 0.98
C GLY A 18 -2.36 14.08 0.71
N CYS A 19 -1.74 14.79 1.66
CA CYS A 19 -0.63 15.76 1.48
C CYS A 19 0.64 15.42 0.63
N HIS A 20 0.82 14.20 0.11
CA HIS A 20 1.97 13.78 -0.71
C HIS A 20 3.38 13.93 -0.11
N THR A 21 3.56 14.39 1.14
CA THR A 21 4.89 14.49 1.80
C THR A 21 5.67 13.17 1.79
N CYS A 22 4.96 12.06 1.93
CA CYS A 22 5.52 10.72 1.84
C CYS A 22 6.08 10.37 0.44
N SER A 23 5.46 10.90 -0.61
CA SER A 23 5.88 10.73 -2.01
C SER A 23 7.14 11.55 -2.29
N ILE A 24 7.15 12.81 -1.86
CA ILE A 24 8.29 13.72 -2.02
C ILE A 24 9.53 13.21 -1.27
N ALA A 25 9.36 12.76 -0.01
CA ALA A 25 10.47 12.20 0.76
C ALA A 25 11.07 10.94 0.08
N CYS A 26 10.24 10.11 -0.56
CA CYS A 26 10.72 8.95 -1.30
C CYS A 26 11.40 9.36 -2.62
N LYS A 27 10.81 10.31 -3.34
CA LYS A 27 11.30 10.85 -4.60
C LYS A 27 12.72 11.40 -4.44
N ASN A 28 12.90 12.34 -3.51
CA ASN A 28 14.15 13.06 -3.31
C ASN A 28 15.31 12.18 -2.82
N ILE A 29 15.03 11.05 -2.18
CA ILE A 29 16.09 10.15 -1.69
C ILE A 29 16.47 9.12 -2.76
N TRP A 30 15.51 8.65 -3.56
CA TRP A 30 15.71 7.43 -4.34
C TRP A 30 15.53 7.56 -5.86
N THR A 31 14.69 8.49 -6.34
CA THR A 31 14.19 8.48 -7.73
C THR A 31 14.19 9.86 -8.39
N ASP A 32 15.17 10.69 -8.03
CA ASP A 32 15.49 12.00 -8.64
C ASP A 32 16.49 11.88 -9.82
N ARG A 33 16.88 10.65 -10.19
CA ARG A 33 17.84 10.36 -11.25
C ARG A 33 17.16 10.28 -12.61
N LYS A 34 17.91 10.61 -13.68
CA LYS A 34 17.51 10.37 -15.07
C LYS A 34 17.12 8.91 -15.29
N GLY A 35 16.00 8.69 -15.99
CA GLY A 35 15.36 7.40 -16.16
C GLY A 35 14.35 7.04 -15.07
N THR A 36 14.37 7.74 -13.93
CA THR A 36 13.53 7.44 -12.74
C THR A 36 12.65 8.59 -12.30
N GLU A 37 12.78 9.76 -12.93
CA GLU A 37 11.96 10.96 -12.69
C GLU A 37 10.46 10.69 -12.75
N TYR A 38 10.00 9.82 -13.67
CA TYR A 38 8.59 9.44 -13.72
C TYR A 38 8.18 8.44 -12.62
N MET A 39 9.12 7.79 -11.91
CA MET A 39 8.83 6.72 -10.95
C MET A 39 8.43 7.25 -9.58
N TRP A 40 7.23 6.89 -9.13
CA TRP A 40 6.76 7.21 -7.78
C TRP A 40 6.64 5.94 -6.93
N TRP A 41 7.77 5.48 -6.38
CA TRP A 41 7.82 4.29 -5.53
C TRP A 41 6.81 4.37 -4.38
N ASN A 42 6.69 5.56 -3.77
CA ASN A 42 5.54 5.97 -2.97
C ASN A 42 4.72 6.98 -3.77
N ASN A 43 3.45 6.68 -3.99
CA ASN A 43 2.47 7.62 -4.54
C ASN A 43 1.23 7.65 -3.65
N VAL A 44 0.41 8.67 -3.80
CA VAL A 44 -0.91 8.79 -3.17
C VAL A 44 -1.90 9.03 -4.30
N GLU A 45 -3.06 8.42 -4.20
CA GLU A 45 -4.13 8.47 -5.22
C GLU A 45 -5.42 8.90 -4.55
N THR A 46 -6.23 9.67 -5.24
CA THR A 46 -7.60 9.94 -4.83
C THR A 46 -8.51 8.81 -5.31
N LYS A 47 -9.40 8.35 -4.44
CA LYS A 47 -10.39 7.32 -4.73
C LYS A 47 -11.81 7.83 -4.52
N PRO A 48 -12.73 7.63 -5.48
CA PRO A 48 -12.58 6.90 -6.75
C PRO A 48 -11.69 7.62 -7.77
N GLY A 49 -10.92 6.86 -8.54
CA GLY A 49 -9.95 7.36 -9.52
C GLY A 49 -9.16 6.25 -10.21
N THR A 50 -8.61 6.52 -11.39
CA THR A 50 -7.87 5.49 -12.15
C THR A 50 -6.48 5.17 -11.58
N GLY A 51 -5.95 6.07 -10.73
CA GLY A 51 -4.68 5.87 -10.05
C GLY A 51 -3.46 5.89 -10.97
N TYR A 52 -2.33 5.40 -10.46
CA TYR A 52 -1.03 5.51 -11.12
C TYR A 52 -0.26 4.17 -11.12
N PRO A 53 0.09 3.61 -12.31
CA PRO A 53 -0.34 4.04 -13.65
C PRO A 53 -1.87 3.94 -13.82
N THR A 54 -2.40 4.61 -14.83
CA THR A 54 -3.82 4.65 -15.15
C THR A 54 -4.40 3.24 -15.23
N GLN A 55 -5.47 3.02 -14.46
CA GLN A 55 -6.19 1.74 -14.32
C GLN A 55 -5.32 0.57 -13.88
N TRP A 56 -4.29 0.81 -13.03
CA TRP A 56 -3.38 -0.24 -12.57
C TRP A 56 -4.07 -1.46 -11.94
N GLU A 57 -5.29 -1.29 -11.43
CA GLU A 57 -6.15 -2.31 -10.84
C GLU A 57 -6.77 -3.26 -11.88
N ASP A 58 -6.89 -2.84 -13.15
CA ASP A 58 -7.39 -3.68 -14.24
C ASP A 58 -6.37 -4.75 -14.62
N GLN A 59 -6.57 -5.95 -14.06
CA GLN A 59 -5.74 -7.10 -14.38
C GLN A 59 -6.22 -7.86 -15.62
N ALA A 60 -7.37 -7.51 -16.20
CA ALA A 60 -7.74 -7.98 -17.54
C ALA A 60 -6.86 -7.29 -18.59
N LYS A 61 -6.58 -5.99 -18.43
CA LYS A 61 -5.59 -5.21 -19.23
C LYS A 61 -4.16 -5.64 -18.94
N TYR A 62 -3.70 -5.53 -17.69
CA TYR A 62 -2.27 -5.64 -17.39
C TYR A 62 -1.75 -7.03 -16.99
N LYS A 63 -2.66 -8.01 -16.81
CA LYS A 63 -2.33 -9.41 -16.48
C LYS A 63 -1.41 -9.61 -15.25
N GLY A 64 -1.52 -8.75 -14.24
CA GLY A 64 -0.72 -8.86 -13.03
C GLY A 64 -1.30 -9.84 -12.00
N GLY A 65 -0.44 -10.27 -11.07
CA GLY A 65 -0.84 -11.13 -9.95
C GLY A 65 -1.06 -12.58 -10.35
N TRP A 66 -1.80 -13.29 -9.49
CA TRP A 66 -2.11 -14.70 -9.68
C TRP A 66 -3.61 -14.91 -9.82
N GLU A 67 -3.98 -16.01 -10.45
CA GLU A 67 -5.33 -16.53 -10.50
C GLU A 67 -5.36 -17.93 -9.89
N LYS A 68 -6.54 -18.36 -9.46
CA LYS A 68 -6.73 -19.71 -8.95
C LYS A 68 -6.84 -20.71 -10.11
N ASP A 69 -6.00 -21.74 -10.10
CA ASP A 69 -6.02 -22.83 -11.07
C ASP A 69 -6.05 -24.17 -10.31
N GLY A 70 -7.25 -24.69 -10.08
CA GLY A 70 -7.48 -25.81 -9.16
C GLY A 70 -7.01 -25.48 -7.73
N ASP A 71 -6.06 -26.29 -7.22
CA ASP A 71 -5.50 -26.17 -5.87
C ASP A 71 -4.20 -25.33 -5.81
N LYS A 72 -3.76 -24.75 -6.93
CA LYS A 72 -2.52 -23.96 -6.98
C LYS A 72 -2.75 -22.59 -7.63
N PRO A 73 -2.00 -21.55 -7.24
CA PRO A 73 -2.06 -20.27 -7.93
C PRO A 73 -1.25 -20.34 -9.23
N ARG A 74 -1.83 -19.85 -10.32
CA ARG A 74 -1.15 -19.68 -11.61
C ARG A 74 -0.88 -18.20 -11.84
N LEU A 75 0.32 -17.86 -12.32
CA LEU A 75 0.63 -16.47 -12.67
C LEU A 75 -0.27 -16.04 -13.83
N ARG A 76 -1.00 -14.94 -13.66
CA ARG A 76 -1.95 -14.43 -14.67
C ARG A 76 -1.25 -14.03 -15.97
N LEU A 77 -0.03 -13.49 -15.84
CA LEU A 77 0.76 -12.98 -16.95
C LEU A 77 1.07 -14.06 -17.99
N HIS A 78 1.77 -15.12 -17.60
CA HIS A 78 2.09 -16.25 -18.47
C HIS A 78 2.59 -17.46 -17.66
N GLY A 79 2.43 -18.66 -18.23
CA GLY A 79 3.20 -19.84 -17.82
C GLY A 79 4.66 -19.76 -18.30
N ARG A 80 5.46 -20.81 -18.07
CA ARG A 80 6.87 -20.84 -18.50
C ARG A 80 7.03 -20.72 -20.03
N LEU A 81 6.25 -21.46 -20.81
CA LEU A 81 6.28 -21.43 -22.27
C LEU A 81 5.79 -20.08 -22.84
N GLY A 82 4.71 -19.54 -22.28
CA GLY A 82 4.20 -18.22 -22.68
C GLY A 82 5.19 -17.09 -22.40
N GLY A 83 5.99 -17.21 -21.33
CA GLY A 83 7.05 -16.24 -21.02
C GLY A 83 8.17 -16.22 -22.06
N LEU A 84 8.51 -17.38 -22.63
CA LEU A 84 9.48 -17.48 -23.73
C LEU A 84 8.90 -16.88 -25.02
N ALA A 85 7.63 -17.16 -25.34
CA ALA A 85 6.98 -16.61 -26.53
C ALA A 85 6.92 -15.06 -26.50
N ASN A 86 6.70 -14.47 -25.33
CA ASN A 86 6.61 -13.02 -25.16
C ASN A 86 7.95 -12.36 -24.78
N ILE A 87 9.08 -13.09 -24.77
CA ILE A 87 10.34 -12.54 -24.25
C ILE A 87 10.85 -11.32 -25.04
N PHE A 88 10.57 -11.28 -26.34
CA PHE A 88 10.97 -10.18 -27.23
C PHE A 88 10.01 -8.99 -27.19
N PHE A 89 8.76 -9.21 -26.79
CA PHE A 89 7.73 -8.19 -26.71
C PHE A 89 6.73 -8.55 -25.62
N ASN A 90 6.66 -7.74 -24.56
CA ASN A 90 5.67 -7.90 -23.51
C ASN A 90 4.40 -7.10 -23.87
N PRO A 91 3.30 -7.75 -24.30
CA PRO A 91 2.09 -7.05 -24.75
C PRO A 91 1.30 -6.39 -23.62
N TYR A 92 1.63 -6.68 -22.36
CA TYR A 92 0.93 -6.18 -21.17
C TYR A 92 1.78 -5.19 -20.37
N LEU A 93 2.85 -4.68 -20.97
CA LEU A 93 3.72 -3.70 -20.33
C LEU A 93 3.03 -2.33 -20.35
N PRO A 94 2.84 -1.66 -19.20
CA PRO A 94 2.38 -0.27 -19.21
C PRO A 94 3.34 0.61 -19.99
N THR A 95 2.80 1.50 -20.82
CA THR A 95 3.57 2.48 -21.59
C THR A 95 3.86 3.72 -20.74
N VAL A 96 4.67 4.64 -21.27
CA VAL A 96 4.90 5.93 -20.59
C VAL A 96 3.60 6.73 -20.44
N ASP A 97 2.68 6.61 -21.40
CA ASP A 97 1.39 7.30 -21.39
C ASP A 97 0.43 6.75 -20.34
N ASP A 98 0.56 5.46 -19.96
CA ASP A 98 -0.15 4.93 -18.80
C ASP A 98 0.36 5.54 -17.47
N TYR A 99 1.57 6.12 -17.46
CA TYR A 99 2.12 6.88 -16.33
C TYR A 99 1.93 8.38 -16.57
N TYR A 100 2.92 9.01 -17.18
CA TYR A 100 2.96 10.35 -17.76
C TYR A 100 4.34 10.54 -18.42
N GLU A 101 4.43 11.39 -19.44
CA GLU A 101 5.72 11.85 -19.95
C GLU A 101 6.31 12.86 -18.96
N PRO A 102 7.46 12.57 -18.31
CA PRO A 102 8.03 13.48 -17.33
C PRO A 102 8.55 14.76 -18.00
N TRP A 103 8.31 15.91 -17.37
CA TRP A 103 8.69 17.21 -17.91
C TRP A 103 9.48 18.05 -16.90
N THR A 104 10.14 19.08 -17.42
CA THR A 104 10.69 20.20 -16.67
C THR A 104 10.36 21.50 -17.42
N TYR A 105 10.87 22.63 -16.97
CA TYR A 105 10.63 23.93 -17.60
C TYR A 105 11.95 24.59 -17.98
N GLN A 106 11.93 25.38 -19.06
CA GLN A 106 13.05 26.20 -19.48
C GLN A 106 13.16 27.47 -18.61
N TYR A 107 13.55 27.30 -17.34
CA TYR A 107 13.67 28.42 -16.41
C TYR A 107 14.68 29.48 -16.87
N ASP A 108 15.71 29.07 -17.62
CA ASP A 108 16.74 29.97 -18.14
C ASP A 108 16.17 31.05 -19.09
N GLU A 109 15.04 30.80 -19.76
CA GLU A 109 14.38 31.79 -20.62
C GLU A 109 13.83 32.99 -19.83
N LEU A 110 13.53 32.81 -18.54
CA LEU A 110 13.08 33.93 -17.69
C LEU A 110 14.18 34.96 -17.43
N PHE A 111 15.45 34.57 -17.61
CA PHE A 111 16.61 35.42 -17.32
C PHE A 111 17.38 35.83 -18.57
N ASN A 112 17.38 34.97 -19.60
CA ASN A 112 18.24 35.12 -20.77
C ASN A 112 17.47 35.36 -22.07
N ALA A 113 16.14 35.50 -22.03
CA ALA A 113 15.37 35.81 -23.23
C ALA A 113 15.83 37.16 -23.84
N PRO A 114 15.94 37.23 -25.18
CA PRO A 114 16.23 38.49 -25.85
C PRO A 114 15.08 39.49 -25.64
N GLU A 115 15.38 40.78 -25.83
CA GLU A 115 14.36 41.83 -25.87
C GLU A 115 13.31 41.52 -26.94
N GLY A 116 12.04 41.67 -26.58
CA GLY A 116 10.91 41.38 -27.46
C GLY A 116 9.61 41.93 -26.90
N ASP A 117 8.55 41.86 -27.71
CA ASP A 117 7.25 42.45 -27.38
C ASP A 117 6.47 41.64 -26.32
N ASP A 118 6.77 40.34 -26.19
CA ASP A 118 6.09 39.41 -25.28
C ASP A 118 6.92 39.12 -24.02
N GLN A 119 6.24 38.98 -22.88
CA GLN A 119 6.89 38.59 -21.63
C GLN A 119 7.40 37.13 -21.71
N PRO A 120 8.67 36.85 -21.39
CA PRO A 120 9.20 35.49 -21.41
C PRO A 120 8.52 34.62 -20.36
N THR A 121 8.27 33.36 -20.71
CA THR A 121 7.68 32.35 -19.81
C THR A 121 8.51 31.08 -19.83
N ALA A 122 8.60 30.39 -18.70
CA ALA A 122 9.29 29.09 -18.65
C ALA A 122 8.38 28.03 -19.26
N ARG A 123 8.65 27.64 -20.51
CA ARG A 123 7.82 26.67 -21.23
C ARG A 123 8.19 25.22 -20.84
N PRO A 124 7.20 24.30 -20.80
CA PRO A 124 7.46 22.89 -20.51
C PRO A 124 8.23 22.21 -21.63
N ILE A 125 9.19 21.37 -21.22
CA ILE A 125 9.95 20.48 -22.09
C ILE A 125 9.97 19.06 -21.53
N SER A 126 9.93 18.07 -22.42
CA SER A 126 10.03 16.67 -22.06
C SER A 126 11.42 16.32 -21.53
N LEU A 127 11.48 15.61 -20.39
CA LEU A 127 12.72 15.03 -19.85
C LEU A 127 13.16 13.77 -20.63
N ILE A 128 12.32 13.25 -21.52
CA ILE A 128 12.65 12.13 -22.41
C ILE A 128 13.23 12.64 -23.73
N THR A 129 12.54 13.56 -24.40
CA THR A 129 12.88 14.00 -25.76
C THR A 129 13.63 15.33 -25.82
N GLY A 130 13.57 16.15 -24.76
CA GLY A 130 14.12 17.51 -24.73
C GLY A 130 13.33 18.53 -25.56
N LYS A 131 12.20 18.12 -26.16
CA LYS A 131 11.35 18.98 -26.99
C LYS A 131 10.25 19.64 -26.15
N HIS A 132 9.73 20.75 -26.65
CA HIS A 132 8.50 21.34 -26.12
C HIS A 132 7.35 20.33 -26.14
N MET A 133 6.49 20.42 -25.13
CA MET A 133 5.32 19.56 -25.01
C MET A 133 4.16 20.31 -24.35
N ASP A 134 2.94 19.91 -24.66
CA ASP A 134 1.77 20.31 -23.88
C ASP A 134 1.52 19.24 -22.80
N ILE A 135 1.41 19.67 -21.54
CA ILE A 135 1.22 18.73 -20.42
C ILE A 135 -0.23 18.23 -20.45
N GLN A 136 -0.42 16.94 -20.68
CA GLN A 136 -1.75 16.31 -20.76
C GLN A 136 -2.06 15.37 -19.59
N ALA A 137 -1.03 14.94 -18.85
CA ALA A 137 -1.16 14.00 -17.74
C ALA A 137 -0.03 14.19 -16.73
N GLY A 138 -0.24 13.69 -15.52
CA GLY A 138 0.73 13.69 -14.43
C GLY A 138 0.46 12.56 -13.45
N PRO A 139 1.37 12.31 -12.50
CA PRO A 139 1.29 11.16 -11.59
C PRO A 139 0.17 11.26 -10.54
N ASN A 140 -0.51 12.40 -10.47
CA ASN A 140 -1.61 12.72 -9.56
C ASN A 140 -2.63 13.63 -10.25
N TRP A 141 -2.98 13.31 -11.49
CA TRP A 141 -3.80 14.18 -12.35
C TRP A 141 -5.28 14.24 -11.93
N ASP A 142 -5.75 13.21 -11.22
CA ASP A 142 -7.10 13.06 -10.68
C ASP A 142 -7.20 13.42 -9.18
N ASP A 143 -6.26 14.24 -8.69
CA ASP A 143 -6.27 14.74 -7.30
C ASP A 143 -7.58 15.43 -6.95
N ASP A 144 -8.07 15.22 -5.72
CA ASP A 144 -9.32 15.79 -5.21
C ASP A 144 -10.49 15.76 -6.22
N LEU A 145 -10.63 14.62 -6.93
CA LEU A 145 -11.68 14.36 -7.94
C LEU A 145 -11.56 15.18 -9.24
N GLY A 146 -10.40 15.77 -9.50
CA GLY A 146 -10.07 16.43 -10.77
C GLY A 146 -10.35 15.51 -11.97
N GLY A 147 -11.06 16.00 -12.98
CA GLY A 147 -11.38 15.21 -14.18
C GLY A 147 -12.27 13.98 -13.92
N SER A 148 -13.10 13.99 -12.87
CA SER A 148 -14.00 12.88 -12.48
C SER A 148 -14.74 12.15 -13.62
N PRO A 149 -15.26 12.82 -14.67
CA PRO A 149 -15.89 12.12 -15.80
C PRO A 149 -14.96 11.16 -16.55
N VAL A 150 -13.65 11.39 -16.48
CA VAL A 150 -12.60 10.59 -17.11
C VAL A 150 -11.98 9.61 -16.12
N TYR A 151 -11.76 10.04 -14.87
CA TYR A 151 -10.99 9.24 -13.91
C TYR A 151 -11.87 8.52 -12.89
N ALA A 152 -12.64 9.25 -12.07
CA ALA A 152 -13.48 8.65 -11.03
C ALA A 152 -14.51 7.67 -11.61
N ARG A 153 -15.19 8.03 -12.71
CA ARG A 153 -16.18 7.16 -13.37
C ARG A 153 -15.60 5.87 -13.97
N ASN A 154 -14.29 5.86 -14.24
CA ASN A 154 -13.58 4.73 -14.82
C ASN A 154 -12.71 3.98 -13.78
N ASP A 155 -12.96 4.19 -12.49
CA ASP A 155 -12.38 3.38 -11.44
C ASP A 155 -12.93 1.94 -11.50
N VAL A 156 -12.03 0.96 -11.64
CA VAL A 156 -12.34 -0.48 -11.75
C VAL A 156 -13.11 -0.99 -10.52
N ASN A 157 -12.95 -0.34 -9.36
CA ASN A 157 -13.65 -0.73 -8.14
C ASN A 157 -15.15 -0.43 -8.18
N LEU A 158 -15.62 0.40 -9.12
CA LEU A 158 -17.05 0.65 -9.33
C LEU A 158 -17.76 -0.54 -9.99
N GLU A 159 -17.04 -1.47 -10.61
CA GLU A 159 -17.62 -2.62 -11.32
C GLU A 159 -18.55 -3.48 -10.45
N ILE A 160 -18.25 -3.57 -9.14
CA ILE A 160 -19.04 -4.34 -8.17
C ILE A 160 -20.38 -3.67 -7.81
N LEU A 161 -20.56 -2.39 -8.16
CA LEU A 161 -21.73 -1.59 -7.80
C LEU A 161 -22.83 -1.72 -8.86
N SER A 162 -24.09 -1.66 -8.43
CA SER A 162 -25.25 -1.57 -9.32
C SER A 162 -25.30 -0.22 -10.04
N PRO A 163 -26.03 -0.11 -11.17
CA PRO A 163 -26.23 1.17 -11.84
C PRO A 163 -26.79 2.27 -10.93
N GLU A 164 -27.69 1.92 -10.01
CA GLU A 164 -28.29 2.85 -9.04
C GLU A 164 -27.25 3.31 -8.00
N GLU A 165 -26.44 2.39 -7.47
CA GLU A 165 -25.35 2.71 -6.54
C GLU A 165 -24.33 3.66 -7.20
N ARG A 166 -24.00 3.44 -8.48
CA ARG A 166 -23.11 4.34 -9.24
C ARG A 166 -23.74 5.70 -9.49
N ALA A 167 -25.02 5.74 -9.87
CA ALA A 167 -25.74 6.99 -10.09
C ALA A 167 -25.78 7.84 -8.81
N GLN A 168 -25.94 7.22 -7.64
CA GLN A 168 -25.87 7.90 -6.35
C GLN A 168 -24.49 8.52 -6.09
N MET A 169 -23.40 7.87 -6.49
CA MET A 169 -22.04 8.43 -6.31
C MET A 169 -21.78 9.66 -7.19
N ASP A 170 -22.54 9.81 -8.29
CA ASP A 170 -22.47 10.96 -9.20
C ASP A 170 -23.34 12.14 -8.74
N GLU A 171 -24.21 11.97 -7.73
CA GLU A 171 -24.98 13.06 -7.12
C GLU A 171 -24.05 14.02 -6.38
N LEU A 172 -24.14 15.32 -6.68
CA LEU A 172 -23.26 16.36 -6.11
C LEU A 172 -23.28 16.34 -4.56
N GLU A 173 -24.45 16.10 -3.97
CA GLU A 173 -24.69 16.05 -2.53
C GLU A 173 -24.05 14.82 -1.86
N ARG A 174 -23.72 13.79 -2.66
CA ARG A 174 -23.14 12.52 -2.21
C ARG A 174 -21.67 12.36 -2.55
N VAL A 175 -21.08 13.33 -3.26
CA VAL A 175 -19.65 13.33 -3.60
C VAL A 175 -18.83 13.05 -2.34
N VAL A 176 -17.93 12.07 -2.49
CA VAL A 176 -17.04 11.60 -1.45
C VAL A 176 -15.78 11.05 -2.10
N PHE A 177 -14.64 11.29 -1.46
CA PHE A 177 -13.39 10.68 -1.83
C PHE A 177 -12.53 10.40 -0.60
N PHE A 178 -11.49 9.61 -0.80
CA PHE A 178 -10.44 9.41 0.19
C PHE A 178 -9.10 9.17 -0.51
N TYR A 179 -8.04 9.23 0.28
CA TYR A 179 -6.68 9.07 -0.24
C TYR A 179 -6.16 7.66 -0.01
N LEU A 180 -5.59 7.06 -1.06
CA LEU A 180 -4.95 5.75 -1.03
C LEU A 180 -3.43 5.89 -1.26
N PRO A 181 -2.63 6.12 -0.21
CA PRO A 181 -1.17 6.04 -0.30
C PRO A 181 -0.72 4.60 -0.56
N ARG A 182 0.14 4.39 -1.57
CA ARG A 182 0.65 3.05 -1.93
C ARG A 182 2.17 3.01 -2.09
N ILE A 183 2.74 1.90 -1.67
CA ILE A 183 4.13 1.49 -1.94
C ILE A 183 4.15 0.02 -2.39
N CYS A 184 5.33 -0.55 -2.64
CA CYS A 184 5.44 -2.00 -2.81
C CYS A 184 4.94 -2.72 -1.54
N ASN A 185 4.07 -3.71 -1.71
CA ASN A 185 3.52 -4.49 -0.59
C ASN A 185 4.50 -5.52 0.00
N HIS A 186 5.67 -5.72 -0.62
CA HIS A 186 6.68 -6.72 -0.23
C HIS A 186 6.05 -8.10 0.10
N CYS A 187 5.18 -8.53 -0.81
CA CYS A 187 4.31 -9.71 -0.75
C CYS A 187 5.02 -11.01 -0.29
N LEU A 188 4.28 -11.96 0.29
CA LEU A 188 4.77 -13.32 0.57
C LEU A 188 4.78 -14.20 -0.69
N ASN A 189 3.81 -13.99 -1.60
CA ASN A 189 3.74 -14.63 -2.92
C ASN A 189 3.89 -13.60 -4.06
N PRO A 190 5.06 -12.94 -4.21
CA PRO A 190 5.24 -11.83 -5.13
C PRO A 190 5.19 -12.26 -6.61
N GLY A 191 4.18 -11.78 -7.34
CA GLY A 191 4.07 -12.00 -8.80
C GLY A 191 5.26 -11.47 -9.60
N CYS A 192 5.92 -10.40 -9.13
CA CYS A 192 7.12 -9.86 -9.77
C CYS A 192 8.36 -10.78 -9.66
N VAL A 193 8.47 -11.59 -8.60
CA VAL A 193 9.53 -12.61 -8.48
C VAL A 193 9.26 -13.73 -9.45
N ALA A 194 8.03 -14.25 -9.45
CA ALA A 194 7.64 -15.33 -10.35
C ALA A 194 7.72 -14.96 -11.84
N ALA A 195 7.46 -13.70 -12.18
CA ALA A 195 7.50 -13.22 -13.56
C ALA A 195 8.91 -12.97 -14.11
N CYS A 196 9.95 -12.85 -13.27
CA CYS A 196 11.28 -12.46 -13.72
C CYS A 196 12.06 -13.64 -14.33
N PRO A 197 12.33 -13.67 -15.65
CA PRO A 197 13.02 -14.82 -16.27
C PRO A 197 14.47 -14.96 -15.82
N ALA A 198 15.11 -13.85 -15.44
CA ALA A 198 16.50 -13.82 -14.99
C ALA A 198 16.67 -14.16 -13.50
N GLY A 199 15.59 -14.34 -12.74
CA GLY A 199 15.67 -14.51 -11.28
C GLY A 199 16.31 -13.31 -10.55
N ALA A 200 16.21 -12.10 -11.11
CA ALA A 200 16.84 -10.90 -10.56
C ALA A 200 16.03 -10.26 -9.41
N VAL A 201 14.74 -10.57 -9.31
CA VAL A 201 13.87 -10.13 -8.21
C VAL A 201 13.85 -11.25 -7.16
N TYR A 202 14.07 -10.91 -5.90
CA TYR A 202 14.13 -11.88 -4.80
C TYR A 202 13.57 -11.29 -3.51
N LYS A 203 13.14 -12.16 -2.59
CA LYS A 203 12.71 -11.78 -1.24
C LYS A 203 13.84 -12.13 -0.27
N ARG A 204 14.31 -11.15 0.51
CA ARG A 204 15.29 -11.35 1.57
C ARG A 204 14.73 -12.27 2.66
N GLY A 205 15.58 -13.15 3.20
CA GLY A 205 15.18 -14.14 4.19
C GLY A 205 15.03 -13.56 5.59
N GLU A 206 15.84 -12.55 5.90
CA GLU A 206 16.01 -11.93 7.21
C GLU A 206 14.91 -10.93 7.57
N ASP A 207 14.34 -10.22 6.58
CA ASP A 207 13.39 -9.12 6.80
C ASP A 207 12.17 -9.15 5.86
N GLY A 208 12.14 -10.08 4.90
CA GLY A 208 11.07 -10.21 3.92
C GLY A 208 11.00 -9.10 2.87
N ILE A 209 12.00 -8.21 2.77
CA ILE A 209 11.99 -7.14 1.75
C ILE A 209 12.26 -7.76 0.37
N VAL A 210 11.28 -7.63 -0.53
CA VAL A 210 11.46 -7.93 -1.95
C VAL A 210 12.31 -6.86 -2.64
N LEU A 211 13.47 -7.24 -3.17
CA LEU A 211 14.42 -6.39 -3.90
C LEU A 211 14.59 -6.85 -5.35
N LEU A 212 15.19 -5.97 -6.17
CA LEU A 212 15.56 -6.25 -7.54
C LEU A 212 17.06 -5.98 -7.69
N SER A 213 17.84 -7.04 -7.90
CA SER A 213 19.29 -6.96 -8.10
C SER A 213 19.60 -6.21 -9.40
N GLN A 214 20.19 -5.02 -9.27
CA GLN A 214 20.60 -4.22 -10.42
C GLN A 214 21.70 -4.91 -11.25
N GLU A 215 22.50 -5.78 -10.63
CA GLU A 215 23.53 -6.55 -11.32
C GLU A 215 22.94 -7.69 -12.14
N LYS A 216 22.01 -8.47 -11.57
CA LYS A 216 21.37 -9.60 -12.27
C LYS A 216 20.27 -9.18 -13.25
N CYS A 217 19.76 -7.95 -13.14
CA CYS A 217 18.67 -7.48 -14.00
C CYS A 217 19.11 -7.42 -15.47
N ARG A 218 18.43 -8.21 -16.32
CA ARG A 218 18.61 -8.25 -17.78
C ARG A 218 17.52 -7.53 -18.57
N ALA A 219 16.82 -6.57 -17.95
CA ALA A 219 15.86 -5.73 -18.65
C ALA A 219 14.70 -6.46 -19.34
N TRP A 220 14.28 -7.64 -18.85
CA TRP A 220 13.17 -8.39 -19.47
C TRP A 220 11.80 -7.74 -19.28
N ARG A 221 11.66 -6.80 -18.34
CA ARG A 221 10.44 -5.99 -18.08
C ARG A 221 9.18 -6.79 -17.69
N MET A 222 9.24 -8.12 -17.63
CA MET A 222 8.11 -8.97 -17.22
C MET A 222 7.67 -8.75 -15.76
N CYS A 223 8.60 -8.38 -14.88
CA CYS A 223 8.30 -8.10 -13.47
C CYS A 223 7.38 -6.87 -13.28
N ILE A 224 7.30 -5.98 -14.28
CA ILE A 224 6.42 -4.81 -14.26
C ILE A 224 4.98 -5.26 -14.42
N SER A 225 4.67 -6.02 -15.47
CA SER A 225 3.33 -6.59 -15.70
C SER A 225 2.95 -7.60 -14.63
N GLY A 226 3.89 -8.48 -14.23
CA GLY A 226 3.66 -9.49 -13.19
C GLY A 226 3.32 -8.92 -11.81
N CYS A 227 3.66 -7.65 -11.54
CA CYS A 227 3.21 -6.93 -10.36
C CYS A 227 1.78 -6.42 -10.60
N PRO A 228 0.76 -6.92 -9.87
CA PRO A 228 -0.60 -6.41 -10.03
C PRO A 228 -0.74 -4.98 -9.51
N TYR A 229 0.09 -4.57 -8.56
CA TYR A 229 0.12 -3.22 -8.00
C TYR A 229 0.91 -2.19 -8.83
N LYS A 230 1.57 -2.65 -9.91
CA LYS A 230 2.44 -1.83 -10.78
C LYS A 230 3.52 -1.04 -10.01
N LYS A 231 4.05 -1.66 -8.96
CA LYS A 231 5.11 -1.09 -8.08
C LYS A 231 6.54 -1.46 -8.47
N THR A 232 6.71 -1.95 -9.69
CA THR A 232 8.01 -2.08 -10.35
C THR A 232 7.98 -1.19 -11.59
N TYR A 233 9.00 -0.36 -11.75
CA TYR A 233 9.09 0.64 -12.81
C TYR A 233 10.32 0.34 -13.67
N PHE A 234 10.34 0.80 -14.93
CA PHE A 234 11.47 0.63 -15.82
C PHE A 234 12.34 1.88 -15.87
N ASN A 235 13.61 1.79 -15.48
CA ASN A 235 14.53 2.90 -15.68
C ASN A 235 14.89 2.95 -17.17
N TRP A 236 14.31 3.90 -17.90
CA TRP A 236 14.49 3.98 -19.35
C TRP A 236 15.91 4.39 -19.75
N ALA A 237 16.67 5.03 -18.85
CA ALA A 237 18.05 5.44 -19.08
C ALA A 237 19.03 4.28 -18.87
N THR A 238 18.96 3.59 -17.73
CA THR A 238 19.86 2.46 -17.41
C THR A 238 19.41 1.16 -18.06
N GLY A 239 18.16 1.09 -18.50
CA GLY A 239 17.55 -0.12 -19.05
C GLY A 239 17.29 -1.21 -18.01
N LYS A 240 17.21 -0.90 -16.71
CA LYS A 240 16.94 -1.88 -15.65
C LYS A 240 15.68 -1.50 -14.89
N SER A 241 14.97 -2.49 -14.35
CA SER A 241 13.79 -2.21 -13.53
C SER A 241 14.19 -1.81 -12.10
N GLU A 242 13.42 -0.93 -11.50
CA GLU A 242 13.61 -0.46 -10.14
C GLU A 242 12.27 -0.46 -9.39
N LYS A 243 12.32 -0.53 -8.06
CA LYS A 243 11.13 -0.59 -7.21
C LYS A 243 11.45 -0.11 -5.81
N CYS A 244 10.41 0.20 -5.04
CA CYS A 244 10.53 0.47 -3.61
C CYS A 244 11.38 -0.62 -2.93
N ILE A 245 12.40 -0.18 -2.21
CA ILE A 245 13.38 -1.01 -1.48
C ILE A 245 13.08 -1.06 0.03
N LEU A 246 11.89 -0.61 0.44
CA LEU A 246 11.47 -0.36 1.82
C LEU A 246 12.48 0.43 2.66
N CYS A 247 13.30 1.26 2.01
CA CYS A 247 14.45 1.91 2.64
C CYS A 247 15.29 0.93 3.47
N TYR A 248 15.59 -0.27 2.95
CA TYR A 248 16.40 -1.26 3.67
C TYR A 248 17.68 -0.69 4.31
N PRO A 249 18.41 0.29 3.71
CA PRO A 249 19.58 0.86 4.39
C PRO A 249 19.24 1.57 5.71
N ARG A 250 18.03 2.13 5.83
CA ARG A 250 17.53 2.75 7.07
C ARG A 250 17.07 1.69 8.05
N LEU A 251 16.28 0.71 7.59
CA LEU A 251 15.78 -0.38 8.42
C LEU A 251 16.91 -1.20 9.05
N GLU A 252 17.97 -1.44 8.30
CA GLU A 252 19.17 -2.13 8.78
C GLU A 252 19.85 -1.40 9.96
N SER A 253 19.56 -0.12 10.16
CA SER A 253 20.02 0.67 11.31
C SER A 253 18.93 0.94 12.35
N GLY A 254 17.78 0.27 12.26
CA GLY A 254 16.63 0.46 13.15
C GLY A 254 15.82 1.73 12.87
N GLN A 255 16.06 2.41 11.75
CA GLN A 255 15.35 3.65 11.38
C GLN A 255 14.14 3.34 10.50
N PRO A 256 13.01 4.05 10.66
CA PRO A 256 11.86 3.86 9.79
C PRO A 256 12.17 4.33 8.35
N PRO A 257 11.47 3.77 7.34
CA PRO A 257 11.58 4.26 5.97
C PRO A 257 11.19 5.73 5.85
N ALA A 258 11.75 6.43 4.85
CA ALA A 258 11.55 7.87 4.71
C ALA A 258 10.07 8.28 4.65
N CYS A 259 9.25 7.54 3.90
CA CYS A 259 7.82 7.81 3.77
C CYS A 259 7.03 7.54 5.07
N PHE A 260 7.57 6.77 6.02
CA PHE A 260 7.00 6.54 7.35
C PHE A 260 7.43 7.67 8.29
N HIS A 261 8.72 8.01 8.28
CA HIS A 261 9.28 9.09 9.09
C HIS A 261 8.64 10.44 8.78
N SER A 262 8.45 10.77 7.49
CA SER A 262 7.89 12.05 7.04
C SER A 262 6.37 12.09 6.96
N CYS A 263 5.66 11.06 7.46
CA CYS A 263 4.21 11.01 7.36
C CYS A 263 3.54 12.01 8.32
N VAL A 264 3.13 13.16 7.76
CA VAL A 264 2.48 14.28 8.47
C VAL A 264 1.19 13.82 9.17
N GLY A 265 0.31 13.08 8.47
CA GLY A 265 -0.93 12.55 9.04
C GLY A 265 -0.76 11.46 10.10
N ARG A 266 0.49 11.03 10.38
CA ARG A 266 0.80 10.02 11.39
C ARG A 266 0.01 8.71 11.21
N ILE A 267 -0.16 8.29 9.96
CA ILE A 267 -1.02 7.14 9.58
C ILE A 267 -0.27 5.82 9.48
N ARG A 268 1.06 5.87 9.40
CA ARG A 268 1.88 4.70 9.04
C ARG A 268 2.43 4.04 10.28
N TYR A 269 2.28 2.72 10.36
CA TYR A 269 2.81 1.86 11.40
C TYR A 269 3.65 0.76 10.77
N LEU A 270 4.72 0.39 11.45
CA LEU A 270 5.73 -0.56 10.99
C LEU A 270 6.01 -1.53 12.14
N GLY A 271 6.04 -2.81 11.83
CA GLY A 271 6.22 -3.84 12.85
C GLY A 271 6.61 -5.17 12.26
N VAL A 272 7.40 -5.94 13.00
CA VAL A 272 7.76 -7.31 12.62
C VAL A 272 6.53 -8.21 12.78
N ILE A 273 6.30 -9.12 11.84
CA ILE A 273 5.37 -10.23 12.03
C ILE A 273 6.05 -11.55 11.70
N LEU A 274 5.66 -12.61 12.41
CA LEU A 274 6.09 -13.98 12.14
C LEU A 274 5.06 -14.66 11.26
N TYR A 275 5.51 -15.41 10.26
CA TYR A 275 4.62 -16.13 9.36
C TYR A 275 5.17 -17.52 9.01
N ASP A 276 4.28 -18.49 8.80
CA ASP A 276 4.67 -19.83 8.36
C ASP A 276 4.74 -19.91 6.83
N ALA A 277 5.96 -19.91 6.29
CA ALA A 277 6.20 -19.89 4.85
C ALA A 277 5.67 -21.14 4.12
N ASP A 278 5.49 -22.27 4.82
CA ASP A 278 4.95 -23.50 4.23
C ASP A 278 3.47 -23.33 3.81
N ARG A 279 2.77 -22.35 4.39
CA ARG A 279 1.34 -22.11 4.16
C ARG A 279 1.04 -21.06 3.09
N ILE A 280 2.06 -20.49 2.44
CA ILE A 280 1.89 -19.43 1.43
C ILE A 280 0.99 -19.88 0.28
N VAL A 281 1.22 -21.08 -0.26
CA VAL A 281 0.44 -21.62 -1.39
C VAL A 281 -1.00 -21.90 -0.98
N GLN A 282 -1.21 -22.43 0.23
CA GLN A 282 -2.55 -22.66 0.79
C GLN A 282 -3.34 -21.35 0.85
N VAL A 283 -2.74 -20.29 1.42
CA VAL A 283 -3.39 -18.97 1.52
C VAL A 283 -3.66 -18.37 0.16
N ALA A 284 -2.68 -18.40 -0.76
CA ALA A 284 -2.83 -17.86 -2.11
C ALA A 284 -3.89 -18.62 -2.96
N SER A 285 -4.27 -19.83 -2.56
CA SER A 285 -5.26 -20.68 -3.24
C SER A 285 -6.65 -20.68 -2.59
N ALA A 286 -6.83 -19.95 -1.49
CA ALA A 286 -8.12 -19.80 -0.81
C ALA A 286 -9.20 -19.20 -1.75
N LYS A 287 -10.48 -19.40 -1.42
CA LYS A 287 -11.57 -18.73 -2.15
C LYS A 287 -11.51 -17.23 -1.89
N ASP A 288 -11.99 -16.43 -2.83
CA ASP A 288 -11.86 -14.97 -2.77
C ASP A 288 -12.39 -14.39 -1.45
N GLN A 289 -13.60 -14.80 -1.05
CA GLN A 289 -14.24 -14.40 0.20
C GLN A 289 -13.45 -14.74 1.47
N ASP A 290 -12.55 -15.74 1.41
CA ASP A 290 -11.78 -16.25 2.55
C ASP A 290 -10.35 -15.69 2.60
N LEU A 291 -9.89 -14.97 1.57
CA LEU A 291 -8.47 -14.59 1.42
C LEU A 291 -7.94 -13.74 2.58
N VAL A 292 -8.77 -12.84 3.13
CA VAL A 292 -8.38 -12.00 4.27
C VAL A 292 -8.15 -12.84 5.52
N GLU A 293 -9.10 -13.72 5.87
CA GLU A 293 -8.96 -14.60 7.04
C GLU A 293 -7.85 -15.63 6.81
N ALA A 294 -7.73 -16.20 5.61
CA ALA A 294 -6.63 -17.08 5.24
C ALA A 294 -5.27 -16.40 5.45
N GLN A 295 -5.12 -15.14 5.01
CA GLN A 295 -3.91 -14.37 5.25
C GLN A 295 -3.68 -14.05 6.73
N ARG A 296 -4.73 -13.85 7.53
CA ARG A 296 -4.57 -13.77 8.98
C ARG A 296 -4.06 -15.11 9.53
N THR A 297 -4.50 -16.24 9.01
CA THR A 297 -4.11 -17.55 9.59
C THR A 297 -2.62 -17.88 9.41
N ILE A 298 -1.93 -17.38 8.37
CA ILE A 298 -0.48 -17.59 8.16
C ILE A 298 0.38 -16.71 9.07
N ILE A 299 -0.19 -15.62 9.63
CA ILE A 299 0.50 -14.78 10.61
C ILE A 299 0.41 -15.45 11.98
N GLU A 300 1.56 -15.86 12.49
CA GLU A 300 1.70 -16.68 13.69
C GLU A 300 1.75 -15.84 14.98
N ASN A 301 1.34 -16.46 16.10
CA ASN A 301 1.33 -15.79 17.39
C ASN A 301 2.76 -15.66 17.96
N PRO A 302 3.33 -14.45 18.08
CA PRO A 302 4.71 -14.26 18.53
C PRO A 302 4.92 -14.54 20.04
N PHE A 303 3.83 -14.79 20.78
CA PHE A 303 3.87 -15.18 22.20
C PHE A 303 3.81 -16.70 22.41
N SER A 304 3.59 -17.49 21.35
CA SER A 304 3.50 -18.95 21.47
C SER A 304 4.89 -19.57 21.66
N PRO A 305 5.13 -20.36 22.72
CA PRO A 305 6.42 -21.03 22.92
C PRO A 305 6.83 -21.90 21.73
N THR A 306 5.88 -22.59 21.08
CA THR A 306 6.13 -23.42 19.91
C THR A 306 6.55 -22.58 18.69
N VAL A 307 5.91 -21.42 18.48
CA VAL A 307 6.27 -20.51 17.39
C VAL A 307 7.64 -19.89 17.64
N ILE A 308 7.94 -19.49 18.88
CA ILE A 308 9.23 -18.94 19.28
C ILE A 308 10.34 -19.98 19.04
N ALA A 309 10.16 -21.22 19.49
CA ALA A 309 11.13 -22.29 19.29
C ALA A 309 11.38 -22.56 17.79
N ALA A 310 10.32 -22.64 16.98
CA ALA A 310 10.43 -22.82 15.54
C ALA A 310 11.08 -21.61 14.84
N ALA A 311 10.77 -20.39 15.26
CA ALA A 311 11.40 -19.17 14.73
C ALA A 311 12.91 -19.17 14.98
N LYS A 312 13.35 -19.47 16.21
CA LYS A 312 14.77 -19.58 16.56
C LYS A 312 15.46 -20.69 15.77
N ALA A 313 14.83 -21.86 15.62
CA ALA A 313 15.36 -22.97 14.83
C ALA A 313 15.53 -22.59 13.34
N ASN A 314 14.71 -21.68 12.83
CA ASN A 314 14.81 -21.16 11.45
C ASN A 314 15.70 -19.91 11.34
N GLY A 315 16.46 -19.55 12.38
CA GLY A 315 17.40 -18.43 12.36
C GLY A 315 16.81 -17.04 12.59
N VAL A 316 15.56 -16.93 13.08
CA VAL A 316 15.01 -15.64 13.50
C VAL A 316 15.62 -15.23 14.84
N SER A 317 16.22 -14.04 14.89
CA SER A 317 16.89 -13.52 16.09
C SER A 317 15.91 -13.19 17.23
N ASP A 318 16.41 -13.25 18.47
CA ASP A 318 15.63 -12.86 19.66
C ASP A 318 15.12 -11.42 19.58
N GLN A 319 15.89 -10.51 18.97
CA GLN A 319 15.48 -9.12 18.76
C GLN A 319 14.28 -9.01 17.81
N LEU A 320 14.24 -9.81 16.73
CA LEU A 320 13.09 -9.83 15.82
C LEU A 320 11.85 -10.45 16.48
N ILE A 321 12.03 -11.45 17.36
CA ILE A 321 10.93 -12.04 18.13
C ILE A 321 10.37 -11.03 19.13
N ASP A 322 11.21 -10.33 19.89
CA ASP A 322 10.80 -9.26 20.81
C ASP A 322 10.06 -8.12 20.07
N ALA A 323 10.58 -7.71 18.91
CA ALA A 323 9.91 -6.72 18.07
C ALA A 323 8.56 -7.23 17.53
N ALA A 324 8.44 -8.51 17.20
CA ALA A 324 7.17 -9.11 16.77
C ALA A 324 6.13 -9.12 17.90
N GLN A 325 6.55 -9.36 19.14
CA GLN A 325 5.68 -9.29 20.34
C GLN A 325 5.19 -7.86 20.61
N LYS A 326 5.99 -6.85 20.29
CA LYS A 326 5.64 -5.42 20.44
C LYS A 326 5.00 -4.81 19.19
N SER A 327 4.86 -5.57 18.11
CA SER A 327 4.51 -5.10 16.78
C SER A 327 3.13 -4.44 16.71
N PRO A 328 3.03 -3.14 16.32
CA PRO A 328 1.74 -2.50 16.11
C PRO A 328 0.98 -3.18 14.97
N VAL A 329 1.69 -3.66 13.95
CA VAL A 329 1.09 -4.32 12.79
C VAL A 329 0.42 -5.63 13.18
N TYR A 330 1.01 -6.42 14.07
CA TYR A 330 0.37 -7.60 14.62
C TYR A 330 -0.93 -7.25 15.37
N LYS A 331 -0.94 -6.15 16.14
CA LYS A 331 -2.16 -5.67 16.82
C LYS A 331 -3.26 -5.33 15.81
N PHE A 332 -2.95 -4.48 14.82
CA PHE A 332 -3.89 -4.04 13.79
C PHE A 332 -4.47 -5.19 12.96
N VAL A 333 -3.64 -6.15 12.54
CA VAL A 333 -4.03 -7.19 11.58
C VAL A 333 -4.60 -8.43 12.26
N LYS A 334 -4.01 -8.89 13.38
CA LYS A 334 -4.36 -10.15 14.04
C LYS A 334 -5.20 -10.00 15.30
N GLN A 335 -4.86 -9.07 16.18
CA GLN A 335 -5.56 -8.92 17.46
C GLN A 335 -6.88 -8.16 17.27
N TRP A 336 -6.80 -6.95 16.72
CA TRP A 336 -7.94 -6.06 16.55
C TRP A 336 -8.73 -6.35 15.27
N LYS A 337 -8.08 -6.97 14.28
CA LYS A 337 -8.64 -7.28 12.96
C LYS A 337 -9.21 -6.06 12.20
N ILE A 338 -8.69 -4.86 12.47
CA ILE A 338 -9.13 -3.61 11.81
C ILE A 338 -8.31 -3.22 10.58
N ALA A 339 -7.15 -3.85 10.36
CA ALA A 339 -6.36 -3.65 9.15
C ALA A 339 -6.55 -4.80 8.16
N LEU A 340 -6.73 -4.45 6.88
CA LEU A 340 -7.08 -5.31 5.77
C LEU A 340 -6.03 -5.22 4.65
N PRO A 341 -5.74 -6.31 3.94
CA PRO A 341 -4.83 -6.27 2.79
C PRO A 341 -5.44 -5.48 1.61
N LEU A 342 -4.61 -4.85 0.78
CA LEU A 342 -5.06 -4.23 -0.47
C LEU A 342 -5.11 -5.26 -1.59
N HIS A 343 -6.28 -5.41 -2.24
CA HIS A 343 -6.56 -6.38 -3.31
C HIS A 343 -6.02 -7.78 -2.99
N PRO A 344 -6.55 -8.45 -1.94
CA PRO A 344 -6.13 -9.81 -1.62
C PRO A 344 -6.42 -10.80 -2.75
N ASP A 345 -7.41 -10.53 -3.61
CA ASP A 345 -7.77 -11.27 -4.83
C ASP A 345 -6.66 -11.33 -5.88
N PHE A 346 -5.65 -10.46 -5.80
CA PHE A 346 -4.43 -10.61 -6.58
C PHE A 346 -3.54 -11.77 -6.14
N ARG A 347 -3.87 -12.41 -5.02
CA ARG A 347 -3.28 -13.66 -4.51
C ARG A 347 -1.76 -13.58 -4.30
N THR A 348 -1.26 -12.37 -4.10
CA THR A 348 0.14 -12.12 -3.77
C THR A 348 0.44 -12.24 -2.29
N VAL A 349 -0.59 -12.30 -1.43
CA VAL A 349 -0.44 -12.26 0.04
C VAL A 349 0.34 -10.99 0.45
N PRO A 350 -0.25 -9.79 0.25
CA PRO A 350 0.43 -8.50 0.41
C PRO A 350 0.67 -8.16 1.89
N MET A 351 1.84 -7.60 2.22
CA MET A 351 2.26 -7.36 3.62
C MET A 351 2.22 -5.88 4.01
N LEU A 352 1.45 -5.10 3.24
CA LEU A 352 1.01 -3.77 3.60
C LEU A 352 -0.52 -3.83 3.74
N PHE A 353 -0.99 -3.42 4.90
CA PHE A 353 -2.40 -3.44 5.27
C PHE A 353 -2.93 -2.03 5.47
N TYR A 354 -4.24 -1.89 5.45
CA TYR A 354 -4.95 -0.63 5.49
C TYR A 354 -6.07 -0.70 6.51
N VAL A 355 -6.18 0.29 7.39
CA VAL A 355 -7.42 0.53 8.14
C VAL A 355 -8.31 1.37 7.22
N PRO A 356 -9.46 0.87 6.74
CA PRO A 356 -10.34 1.61 5.85
C PRO A 356 -10.80 2.94 6.48
N PRO A 357 -11.05 3.99 5.69
CA PRO A 357 -11.49 5.28 6.21
C PRO A 357 -12.96 5.21 6.68
N MET A 358 -13.30 5.89 7.77
CA MET A 358 -14.70 6.14 8.12
C MET A 358 -15.16 7.39 7.36
N LEU A 359 -15.97 7.18 6.34
CA LEU A 359 -16.45 8.24 5.47
C LEU A 359 -17.72 8.89 6.04
N PRO A 360 -18.05 10.13 5.63
CA PRO A 360 -19.25 10.82 6.12
C PRO A 360 -20.53 10.03 5.84
N VAL A 361 -21.49 10.15 6.76
CA VAL A 361 -22.84 9.57 6.63
C VAL A 361 -23.73 10.51 5.82
N LEU A 362 -24.67 9.96 5.06
CA LEU A 362 -25.70 10.73 4.36
C LEU A 362 -26.63 11.43 5.37
N ALA A 363 -26.80 12.74 5.23
CA ALA A 363 -27.91 13.46 5.85
C ALA A 363 -29.18 13.23 5.03
N LYS A 364 -30.33 13.05 5.68
CA LYS A 364 -31.61 12.86 4.98
C LYS A 364 -32.04 14.21 4.36
N MET A 365 -32.37 14.20 3.07
CA MET A 365 -33.16 15.27 2.45
C MET A 365 -34.63 15.01 2.79
N LYS A 366 -35.28 15.94 3.47
CA LYS A 366 -36.74 15.97 3.57
C LYS A 366 -37.19 17.34 3.05
N ASP A 367 -38.06 17.33 2.03
CA ASP A 367 -38.66 18.53 1.43
C ASP A 367 -37.62 19.59 0.98
N GLY A 368 -36.47 19.16 0.43
CA GLY A 368 -35.43 20.04 -0.10
C GLY A 368 -34.59 20.77 0.97
N GLN A 369 -34.76 20.45 2.26
CA GLN A 369 -33.92 20.94 3.34
C GLN A 369 -33.11 19.80 3.98
N TYR A 370 -31.86 20.09 4.33
CA TYR A 370 -30.98 19.18 5.05
C TYR A 370 -31.49 19.02 6.49
N ASP A 371 -32.06 17.86 6.82
CA ASP A 371 -32.46 17.55 8.19
C ASP A 371 -31.26 16.99 8.97
N VAL A 372 -30.38 17.89 9.42
CA VAL A 372 -29.32 17.56 10.40
C VAL A 372 -29.90 17.24 11.78
N SER A 373 -31.14 17.65 12.07
CA SER A 373 -31.79 17.42 13.37
C SER A 373 -32.26 15.98 13.56
N ALA A 374 -32.39 15.18 12.49
CA ALA A 374 -32.62 13.74 12.58
C ALA A 374 -31.42 12.99 13.20
N LEU A 375 -30.19 13.49 13.00
CA LEU A 375 -28.99 12.98 13.70
C LEU A 375 -29.00 13.34 15.19
N GLU A 376 -29.67 14.43 15.58
CA GLU A 376 -29.78 14.88 16.97
C GLU A 376 -30.92 14.19 17.72
N ARG A 377 -31.99 13.76 17.03
CA ARG A 377 -33.17 13.13 17.66
C ARG A 377 -33.03 11.62 17.90
N GLU A 378 -32.07 10.94 17.28
CA GLU A 378 -31.91 9.47 17.35
C GLU A 378 -30.82 8.98 18.34
N GLY A 379 -30.13 9.85 19.11
CA GLY A 379 -29.00 9.43 19.97
C GLY A 379 -27.75 9.04 19.16
N LEU A 380 -26.78 8.28 19.69
CA LEU A 380 -25.67 7.67 18.88
C LEU A 380 -26.10 6.35 18.20
N HIS A 381 -27.36 5.94 18.35
CA HIS A 381 -28.02 4.85 17.64
C HIS A 381 -27.90 4.92 16.09
N PRO A 382 -27.79 6.10 15.42
CA PRO A 382 -27.60 6.17 13.98
C PRO A 382 -26.15 5.98 13.50
N LEU A 383 -25.13 5.88 14.37
CA LEU A 383 -23.77 5.57 13.91
C LEU A 383 -23.60 4.09 13.56
N MET A 384 -24.36 3.18 14.18
CA MET A 384 -24.35 1.75 13.84
C MET A 384 -25.25 1.42 12.65
N SER A 385 -26.38 2.13 12.47
CA SER A 385 -27.21 2.07 11.25
C SER A 385 -26.65 2.94 10.09
N SER A 386 -25.55 3.67 10.32
CA SER A 386 -24.89 4.51 9.32
C SER A 386 -24.19 3.75 8.20
N LEU A 387 -23.89 2.46 8.40
CA LEU A 387 -23.17 1.65 7.41
C LEU A 387 -23.95 1.49 6.11
N GLU A 388 -25.28 1.38 6.21
CA GLU A 388 -26.19 1.37 5.06
C GLU A 388 -26.38 2.78 4.45
N ARG A 389 -26.01 3.83 5.20
CA ARG A 389 -26.17 5.25 4.83
C ARG A 389 -24.82 5.93 4.54
N ALA A 390 -23.74 5.19 4.39
CA ALA A 390 -22.43 5.76 4.08
C ALA A 390 -22.46 6.37 2.68
N ARG A 391 -21.80 7.53 2.49
CA ARG A 391 -21.70 8.14 1.15
C ARG A 391 -20.99 7.24 0.14
N MET A 392 -20.05 6.43 0.62
CA MET A 392 -19.36 5.44 -0.20
C MET A 392 -19.97 4.06 0.04
N PRO A 393 -20.41 3.35 -1.00
CA PRO A 393 -20.93 2.00 -0.87
C PRO A 393 -19.90 1.05 -0.25
N ILE A 394 -20.32 0.24 0.73
CA ILE A 394 -19.43 -0.74 1.38
C ILE A 394 -18.86 -1.74 0.39
N LYS A 395 -19.61 -2.10 -0.66
CA LYS A 395 -19.12 -2.97 -1.75
C LYS A 395 -17.87 -2.43 -2.42
N TYR A 396 -17.75 -1.10 -2.58
CA TYR A 396 -16.55 -0.46 -3.12
C TYR A 396 -15.33 -0.71 -2.22
N MET A 397 -15.51 -0.51 -0.91
CA MET A 397 -14.47 -0.79 0.09
C MET A 397 -14.12 -2.28 0.16
N ALA A 398 -15.12 -3.15 0.02
CA ALA A 398 -14.93 -4.59 0.01
C ALA A 398 -14.15 -5.06 -1.22
N ARG A 399 -14.41 -4.46 -2.39
CA ARG A 399 -13.64 -4.72 -3.61
C ARG A 399 -12.15 -4.42 -3.40
N LEU A 400 -11.83 -3.29 -2.77
CA LEU A 400 -10.45 -2.88 -2.46
C LEU A 400 -9.78 -3.73 -1.38
N PHE A 401 -10.47 -4.06 -0.29
CA PHE A 401 -9.81 -4.53 0.95
C PHE A 401 -10.15 -5.96 1.37
N SER A 402 -11.16 -6.58 0.75
CA SER A 402 -11.64 -7.90 1.17
C SER A 402 -12.11 -8.80 0.04
N ALA A 403 -11.64 -8.55 -1.20
CA ALA A 403 -12.02 -9.33 -2.37
C ALA A 403 -13.55 -9.43 -2.56
N GLY A 404 -14.26 -8.35 -2.23
CA GLY A 404 -15.72 -8.26 -2.34
C GLY A 404 -16.50 -8.72 -1.10
N ASN A 405 -15.85 -9.25 -0.07
CA ASN A 405 -16.52 -9.67 1.16
C ASN A 405 -16.90 -8.46 2.05
N THR A 406 -18.15 -8.03 2.02
CA THR A 406 -18.64 -6.86 2.76
C THR A 406 -18.67 -7.05 4.27
N GLU A 407 -18.94 -8.28 4.74
CA GLU A 407 -19.04 -8.60 6.18
C GLU A 407 -17.74 -8.26 6.93
N ILE A 408 -16.59 -8.48 6.28
CA ILE A 408 -15.27 -8.14 6.87
C ILE A 408 -15.14 -6.63 7.05
N VAL A 409 -15.53 -5.84 6.04
CA VAL A 409 -15.43 -4.38 6.09
C VAL A 409 -16.41 -3.82 7.12
N GLU A 410 -17.64 -4.33 7.15
CA GLU A 410 -18.65 -3.98 8.15
C GLU A 410 -18.17 -4.25 9.57
N ALA A 411 -17.56 -5.42 9.82
CA ALA A 411 -17.00 -5.76 11.12
C ALA A 411 -15.90 -4.77 11.55
N VAL A 412 -15.04 -4.35 10.62
CA VAL A 412 -14.03 -3.32 10.89
C VAL A 412 -14.69 -2.00 11.25
N TYR A 413 -15.69 -1.55 10.49
CA TYR A 413 -16.35 -0.29 10.76
C TYR A 413 -17.13 -0.29 12.07
N ARG A 414 -17.88 -1.36 12.38
CA ARG A 414 -18.56 -1.52 13.68
C ARG A 414 -17.57 -1.39 14.83
N LYS A 415 -16.39 -2.01 14.71
CA LYS A 415 -15.33 -1.90 15.71
C LYS A 415 -14.78 -0.48 15.85
N LEU A 416 -14.49 0.21 14.74
CA LEU A 416 -14.01 1.60 14.78
C LEU A 416 -15.04 2.57 15.34
N ILE A 417 -16.32 2.40 15.00
CA ILE A 417 -17.44 3.16 15.56
C ILE A 417 -17.56 2.89 17.07
N ALA A 418 -17.49 1.62 17.50
CA ALA A 418 -17.52 1.26 18.90
C ALA A 418 -16.41 1.93 19.72
N VAL A 419 -15.19 2.02 19.18
CA VAL A 419 -14.08 2.76 19.80
C VAL A 419 -14.43 4.25 19.97
N ARG A 420 -15.02 4.89 18.95
CA ARG A 420 -15.43 6.30 19.02
C ARG A 420 -16.52 6.52 20.08
N ILE A 421 -17.56 5.68 20.10
CA ILE A 421 -18.67 5.75 21.07
C ILE A 421 -18.15 5.56 22.49
N PHE A 422 -17.37 4.51 22.74
CA PHE A 422 -16.80 4.22 24.05
C PHE A 422 -15.93 5.37 24.57
N MET A 423 -15.04 5.90 23.73
CA MET A 423 -14.15 6.99 24.14
C MET A 423 -14.89 8.32 24.36
N ARG A 424 -15.98 8.57 23.62
CA ARG A 424 -16.87 9.72 23.87
C ARG A 424 -17.58 9.56 25.21
N GLY A 425 -18.21 8.41 25.46
CA GLY A 425 -18.88 8.11 26.73
C GLY A 425 -17.95 8.29 27.92
N LYS A 426 -16.67 7.88 27.80
CA LYS A 426 -15.67 8.02 28.86
C LYS A 426 -15.16 9.46 29.07
N ARG A 427 -15.13 10.30 28.02
CA ARG A 427 -14.46 11.63 28.07
C ARG A 427 -15.43 12.80 28.17
N VAL A 428 -16.62 12.67 27.58
CA VAL A 428 -17.62 13.73 27.48
C VAL A 428 -18.81 13.44 28.41
N ASN A 429 -19.02 12.18 28.80
CA ASN A 429 -20.13 11.72 29.66
C ASN A 429 -21.53 12.07 29.12
N ASP A 430 -21.67 12.15 27.79
CA ASP A 430 -22.92 12.48 27.09
C ASP A 430 -23.54 11.30 26.34
N VAL A 431 -22.97 10.10 26.51
CA VAL A 431 -23.46 8.85 25.93
C VAL A 431 -23.97 7.95 27.06
N PRO A 432 -25.25 7.52 27.06
CA PRO A 432 -25.78 6.58 28.05
C PRO A 432 -24.97 5.28 28.13
N GLU A 433 -24.80 4.73 29.33
CA GLU A 433 -24.01 3.50 29.53
C GLU A 433 -24.58 2.29 28.75
N ALA A 434 -25.91 2.22 28.60
CA ALA A 434 -26.56 1.18 27.81
C ALA A 434 -26.10 1.21 26.34
N GLU A 435 -25.96 2.40 25.75
CA GLU A 435 -25.52 2.61 24.38
C GLU A 435 -24.03 2.29 24.20
N VAL A 436 -23.20 2.62 25.20
CA VAL A 436 -21.79 2.20 25.21
C VAL A 436 -21.67 0.67 25.21
N ARG A 437 -22.47 -0.03 26.03
CA ARG A 437 -22.48 -1.50 26.08
C ARG A 437 -22.94 -2.12 24.76
N GLU A 438 -23.96 -1.55 24.13
CA GLU A 438 -24.44 -1.99 22.82
C GLU A 438 -23.37 -1.82 21.75
N ALA A 439 -22.71 -0.66 21.68
CA ALA A 439 -21.66 -0.38 20.72
C ALA A 439 -20.47 -1.35 20.87
N LEU A 440 -20.02 -1.61 22.10
CA LEU A 440 -18.95 -2.58 22.37
C LEU A 440 -19.33 -4.00 21.94
N SER A 441 -20.58 -4.42 22.22
CA SER A 441 -21.12 -5.71 21.79
C SER A 441 -21.13 -5.84 20.27
N ALA A 442 -21.67 -4.83 19.58
CA ALA A 442 -21.81 -4.85 18.13
C ALA A 442 -20.47 -4.72 17.39
N GLY A 443 -19.48 -4.05 17.99
CA GLY A 443 -18.08 -4.02 17.53
C GLY A 443 -17.27 -5.26 17.91
N SER A 444 -17.85 -6.19 18.68
CA SER A 444 -17.18 -7.37 19.23
C SER A 444 -15.83 -7.02 19.87
N ILE A 445 -15.85 -6.03 20.75
CA ILE A 445 -14.65 -5.43 21.35
C ILE A 445 -14.82 -5.19 22.85
N THR A 446 -13.75 -5.39 23.62
CA THR A 446 -13.75 -5.10 25.07
C THR A 446 -13.39 -3.64 25.35
N PRO A 447 -13.75 -3.07 26.53
CA PRO A 447 -13.30 -1.74 26.93
C PRO A 447 -11.78 -1.57 26.85
N ALA A 448 -11.02 -2.56 27.33
CA ALA A 448 -9.56 -2.52 27.31
C ALA A 448 -9.00 -2.51 25.88
N GLU A 449 -9.58 -3.29 24.97
CA GLU A 449 -9.21 -3.26 23.56
C GLU A 449 -9.58 -1.92 22.91
N ALA A 450 -10.75 -1.34 23.23
CA ALA A 450 -11.16 -0.05 22.71
C ALA A 450 -10.19 1.08 23.14
N GLU A 451 -9.77 1.08 24.40
CA GLU A 451 -8.74 2.00 24.90
C GLU A 451 -7.39 1.79 24.22
N ALA A 452 -6.99 0.53 24.01
CA ALA A 452 -5.72 0.20 23.35
C ALA A 452 -5.70 0.65 21.89
N ILE A 453 -6.80 0.45 21.15
CA ILE A 453 -6.96 0.96 19.78
C ILE A 453 -6.87 2.48 19.81
N PHE A 454 -7.67 3.16 20.63
CA PHE A 454 -7.67 4.61 20.72
C PHE A 454 -6.28 5.17 21.06
N ARG A 455 -5.57 4.57 22.03
CA ARG A 455 -4.25 5.02 22.46
C ARG A 455 -3.22 4.94 21.33
N LEU A 456 -3.24 3.88 20.52
CA LEU A 456 -2.31 3.68 19.40
C LEU A 456 -2.74 4.45 18.13
N THR A 457 -4.03 4.72 17.91
CA THR A 457 -4.49 5.44 16.71
C THR A 457 -4.51 6.96 16.91
N ALA A 458 -4.91 7.45 18.07
CA ALA A 458 -5.03 8.89 18.34
C ALA A 458 -3.74 9.51 18.90
N MET A 459 -3.03 8.81 19.79
CA MET A 459 -1.91 9.39 20.55
C MET A 459 -0.60 8.57 20.48
N PRO A 460 -0.24 7.92 19.36
CA PRO A 460 0.93 7.03 19.35
C PRO A 460 2.26 7.79 19.50
N THR A 461 3.19 7.28 20.28
CA THR A 461 4.59 7.76 20.27
C THR A 461 5.29 7.34 18.97
N PHE A 462 6.52 7.82 18.77
CA PHE A 462 7.31 7.43 17.60
C PHE A 462 7.63 5.93 17.63
N GLU A 463 8.03 5.42 18.79
CA GLU A 463 8.43 4.05 19.07
C GLU A 463 7.24 3.10 18.99
N GLU A 464 6.04 3.54 19.38
CA GLU A 464 4.82 2.75 19.24
C GLU A 464 4.38 2.59 17.77
N ARG A 465 4.73 3.53 16.89
CA ARG A 465 4.44 3.40 15.45
C ARG A 465 5.47 2.56 14.73
N PHE A 466 6.73 2.63 15.13
CA PHE A 466 7.84 2.03 14.38
C PHE A 466 8.61 1.06 15.26
N VAL A 467 8.14 -0.19 15.28
CA VAL A 467 8.75 -1.27 16.08
C VAL A 467 9.54 -2.20 15.16
N VAL A 468 10.77 -1.79 14.83
CA VAL A 468 11.71 -2.57 14.03
C VAL A 468 13.10 -2.48 14.66
N PRO A 469 13.73 -3.61 15.04
CA PRO A 469 15.07 -3.58 15.58
C PRO A 469 16.07 -3.32 14.44
N PRO A 470 17.30 -2.89 14.75
CA PRO A 470 18.39 -2.97 13.78
C PRO A 470 18.45 -4.38 13.21
N LEU A 471 18.43 -4.49 11.88
CA LEU A 471 18.52 -5.81 11.24
C LEU A 471 19.97 -6.30 11.38
N ALA A 472 20.13 -7.56 11.80
CA ALA A 472 21.42 -8.19 12.11
C ALA A 472 22.29 -8.40 10.85
N ARG A 473 22.80 -7.31 10.27
CA ARG A 473 23.63 -7.33 9.05
C ARG A 473 24.89 -8.17 9.23
N GLU A 474 25.45 -8.14 10.43
CA GLU A 474 26.64 -8.88 10.83
C GLU A 474 26.46 -10.38 10.60
N GLN A 475 25.29 -10.95 10.94
CA GLN A 475 25.02 -12.37 10.73
C GLN A 475 25.07 -12.76 9.25
N ALA A 476 24.52 -11.91 8.37
CA ALA A 476 24.60 -12.14 6.93
C ALA A 476 26.04 -11.97 6.40
N ILE A 477 26.76 -10.96 6.89
CA ILE A 477 28.14 -10.67 6.47
C ILE A 477 29.08 -11.80 6.89
N GLU A 478 28.96 -12.33 8.11
CA GLU A 478 29.77 -13.43 8.67
C GLU A 478 29.80 -14.66 7.77
N THR A 479 28.77 -14.89 6.97
CA THR A 479 28.74 -16.00 6.00
C THR A 479 29.74 -15.85 4.84
N THR A 480 30.26 -14.64 4.62
CA THR A 480 31.13 -14.29 3.49
C THR A 480 32.45 -13.64 3.90
N LEU A 481 32.45 -12.81 4.95
CA LEU A 481 33.60 -12.05 5.41
C LEU A 481 33.43 -11.69 6.90
N ASP A 482 34.54 -11.46 7.61
CA ASP A 482 34.52 -10.89 8.95
C ASP A 482 33.81 -9.51 8.97
N PRO A 483 32.78 -9.29 9.81
CA PRO A 483 32.04 -8.02 9.88
C PRO A 483 32.91 -6.80 10.19
N PHE A 484 33.97 -6.95 10.99
CA PHE A 484 34.87 -5.84 11.30
C PHE A 484 35.71 -5.44 10.09
N THR A 485 36.15 -6.41 9.30
CA THR A 485 36.81 -6.19 8.02
C THR A 485 35.85 -5.49 7.04
N ARG A 486 34.62 -5.99 6.90
CA ARG A 486 33.59 -5.34 6.08
C ARG A 486 33.30 -3.90 6.52
N LYS A 487 33.28 -3.65 7.83
CA LYS A 487 33.09 -2.32 8.41
C LYS A 487 34.24 -1.38 8.05
N ARG A 488 35.50 -1.86 8.08
CA ARG A 488 36.70 -1.08 7.70
C ARG A 488 36.70 -0.70 6.22
N GLU A 489 36.22 -1.59 5.36
CA GLU A 489 36.13 -1.36 3.90
C GLU A 489 34.92 -0.48 3.51
N GLY A 490 33.97 -0.29 4.42
CA GLY A 490 32.75 0.46 4.18
C GLY A 490 33.04 1.88 3.67
N GLY A 491 32.62 2.17 2.44
CA GLY A 491 32.82 3.48 1.81
C GLY A 491 34.02 3.57 0.86
N PHE A 492 34.90 2.57 0.86
CA PHE A 492 36.05 2.49 -0.04
C PHE A 492 35.80 1.45 -1.15
N GLY A 493 35.99 1.84 -2.42
CA GLY A 493 35.85 0.95 -3.57
C GLY A 493 35.45 1.67 -4.87
N PHE A 494 35.52 0.95 -5.99
CA PHE A 494 35.11 1.47 -7.30
C PHE A 494 33.62 1.25 -7.52
N ARG A 495 32.87 2.32 -7.83
CA ARG A 495 31.48 2.22 -8.25
C ARG A 495 31.42 1.97 -9.74
N LYS A 496 30.79 0.87 -10.17
CA LYS A 496 30.46 0.65 -11.58
C LYS A 496 29.18 1.41 -11.92
N ALA A 497 29.22 2.24 -12.94
CA ALA A 497 28.00 2.89 -13.43
C ALA A 497 27.02 1.82 -13.92
N PRO A 498 25.71 1.94 -13.62
CA PRO A 498 24.70 1.04 -14.18
C PRO A 498 24.68 1.21 -15.71
N ALA A 499 25.09 0.17 -16.43
CA ALA A 499 25.09 0.14 -17.88
C ALA A 499 23.95 -0.74 -18.41
N ARG A 500 23.33 -0.30 -19.51
CA ARG A 500 22.27 -1.06 -20.20
C ARG A 500 22.83 -2.36 -20.75
N GLY A 501 22.25 -3.49 -20.35
CA GLY A 501 22.68 -4.82 -20.79
C GLY A 501 23.89 -5.42 -20.08
N ALA A 502 24.57 -4.67 -19.20
CA ALA A 502 25.70 -5.17 -18.41
C ALA A 502 25.28 -6.09 -17.26
#